data_AF-A0A4U5VG92-F1
#
_entry.id   AF-A0A4U5VG92-F1
#
_cell.length_a   1.000
_cell.length_b   1.000
_cell.length_c   1.000
_cell.angle_alpha   90.00
_cell.angle_beta   90.00
_cell.angle_gamma   90.00
#
_symmetry.space_group_name_H-M   'P 1'
#
loop_
_entity.id
_entity.type
_entity.pdbx_description
1 polymer ?
#
loop_
_entity_poly.entity_id
_entity_poly.type
_entity_poly.pdbx_seq_one_letter_code
_entity_poly.pdbx_strand_id
1 'polypeptide(L)' 'MFPLHLVCPLCPSRLPVLQRQRRLVLPVHSLVCLAAFGLALPLAISLFPQVSQIDVNLLEPEIAAATDCKTVTYNKGL' A
#
# COMPACT_ATOMS: atom_id res chain seq x y z
N MET A 1 -7.52 -7.75 10.67
CA MET A 1 -7.01 -7.26 11.98
C MET A 1 -5.56 -6.84 11.78
N PHE A 2 -5.33 -5.70 11.12
CA PHE A 2 -3.99 -5.13 10.93
C PHE A 2 -3.39 -4.78 12.31
N PRO A 3 -2.07 -4.89 12.47
CA PRO A 3 -1.46 -5.15 13.77
C PRO A 3 -1.55 -3.89 14.64
N LEU A 4 -2.30 -3.98 15.73
CA LEU A 4 -2.28 -3.00 16.81
C LEU A 4 -0.88 -2.82 17.44
N HIS A 5 0.06 -3.74 17.15
CA HIS A 5 1.45 -3.68 17.60
C HIS A 5 2.32 -2.63 16.89
N LEU A 6 1.91 -2.10 15.73
CA LEU A 6 2.65 -1.00 15.06
C LEU A 6 2.18 0.41 15.51
N VAL A 7 1.18 0.48 16.41
CA VAL A 7 0.68 1.75 16.99
C VAL A 7 1.38 2.05 18.34
N CYS A 8 2.63 1.61 18.51
CA CYS A 8 3.45 1.97 19.67
C CYS A 8 4.53 3.06 19.42
N PRO A 9 4.41 4.03 18.49
CA PRO A 9 5.26 5.22 18.55
C PRO A 9 4.73 6.27 19.55
N LEU A 10 3.45 6.19 19.94
CA LEU A 10 2.80 7.09 20.91
C LEU A 10 2.61 6.43 22.28
N CYS A 11 3.65 5.79 22.82
CA CYS A 11 3.62 5.36 24.22
C CYS A 11 3.24 6.58 25.09
N PRO A 12 2.07 6.60 25.75
CA PRO A 12 1.59 7.78 26.48
C PRO A 12 2.55 8.21 27.59
N SER A 13 3.37 7.29 28.09
CA SER A 13 4.43 7.52 29.07
C SER A 13 5.60 8.38 28.55
N ARG A 14 5.77 8.53 27.22
CA ARG A 14 6.89 9.26 26.61
C ARG A 14 6.52 10.65 26.05
N LEU A 15 5.22 10.99 25.96
CA LEU A 15 4.73 12.32 25.56
C LEU A 15 3.83 12.92 26.67
N PRO A 16 4.42 13.50 27.74
CA PRO A 16 3.65 14.07 28.85
C PRO A 16 2.74 15.23 28.41
N VAL A 17 3.08 15.91 27.31
CA VAL A 17 2.27 16.99 26.71
C VAL A 17 0.96 16.45 26.11
N LEU A 18 1.01 15.30 25.45
CA LEU A 18 -0.17 14.71 24.81
C LEU A 18 -1.11 14.02 25.82
N GLN A 19 -0.56 13.54 26.94
CA GLN A 19 -1.33 13.09 28.12
C GLN A 19 -2.17 14.21 28.72
N ARG A 20 -1.61 15.42 28.83
CA ARG A 20 -2.27 16.59 29.43
C ARG A 20 -3.41 17.13 28.58
N GLN A 21 -3.35 16.97 27.26
CA GLN A 21 -4.39 17.34 26.31
C GLN A 21 -4.94 16.13 25.57
N ARG A 22 -5.75 15.34 26.29
CA ARG A 22 -6.39 14.10 25.81
C ARG A 22 -7.20 14.27 24.50
N ARG A 23 -7.64 15.50 24.18
CA ARG A 23 -8.33 15.84 22.91
C ARG A 23 -7.41 15.83 21.69
N LEU A 24 -6.09 15.96 21.86
CA LEU A 24 -5.12 15.97 20.75
C LEU A 24 -4.64 14.57 20.35
N VAL A 25 -4.96 13.53 21.13
CA VAL A 25 -4.54 12.16 20.83
C VAL A 25 -5.13 11.68 19.49
N LEU A 26 -6.43 11.86 19.28
CA LEU A 26 -7.12 11.46 18.05
C LEU A 26 -6.59 12.14 16.77
N PRO A 27 -6.44 13.48 16.71
CA PRO A 27 -5.92 14.13 15.50
C PRO A 27 -4.44 13.78 15.24
N VAL A 28 -3.64 13.54 16.28
CA VAL A 28 -2.24 13.10 16.08
C VAL A 28 -2.21 11.69 15.49
N HIS A 29 -3.03 10.76 15.98
CA HIS A 29 -3.12 9.42 15.40
C HIS A 29 -3.59 9.43 13.95
N SER A 30 -4.63 10.18 13.64
CA SER A 30 -5.11 10.27 12.25
C SER A 30 -4.07 10.89 11.33
N LEU A 31 -3.34 11.91 11.78
CA LEU A 31 -2.26 12.55 11.01
C LEU A 31 -1.09 11.59 10.77
N VAL A 32 -0.67 10.83 11.78
CA VAL A 32 0.39 9.82 11.63
C VAL A 32 -0.04 8.71 10.67
N CYS A 33 -1.27 8.21 10.79
CA CYS A 33 -1.80 7.20 9.87
C CYS A 33 -1.91 7.75 8.44
N LEU A 34 -2.44 8.96 8.27
CA LEU A 34 -2.56 9.63 6.99
C LEU A 34 -1.19 9.81 6.33
N ALA A 35 -0.18 10.26 7.08
CA ALA A 35 1.18 10.43 6.57
C ALA A 35 1.81 9.08 6.19
N ALA A 36 1.66 8.06 7.04
CA ALA A 36 2.19 6.73 6.78
C ALA A 36 1.59 6.11 5.51
N PHE A 37 0.26 6.09 5.38
CA PHE A 37 -0.40 5.54 4.18
C PHE A 37 -0.21 6.44 2.96
N GLY A 38 -0.30 7.75 3.13
CA GLY A 38 -0.17 8.73 2.05
C GLY A 38 1.22 8.74 1.42
N LEU A 39 2.26 8.36 2.16
CA LEU A 39 3.61 8.21 1.62
C LEU A 39 3.91 6.77 1.20
N ALA A 40 3.53 5.76 2.00
CA ALA A 40 3.86 4.38 1.71
C ALA A 40 3.15 3.84 0.47
N LEU A 41 1.87 4.18 0.25
CA LEU A 41 1.11 3.68 -0.89
C LEU A 41 1.68 4.16 -2.23
N PRO A 42 1.91 5.48 -2.46
CA PRO A 42 2.51 5.93 -3.72
C PRO A 42 3.92 5.37 -3.95
N LEU A 43 4.73 5.27 -2.90
CA LEU A 43 6.07 4.70 -2.99
C LEU A 43 6.03 3.22 -3.37
N ALA A 44 5.13 2.44 -2.77
CA ALA A 44 4.97 1.02 -3.09
C ALA A 44 4.54 0.83 -4.55
N ILE A 45 3.59 1.62 -5.05
CA ILE A 45 3.12 1.56 -6.45
C ILE A 45 4.25 1.96 -7.41
N SER A 46 5.08 2.94 -7.05
CA SER A 46 6.20 3.38 -7.89
C SER A 46 7.34 2.36 -7.92
N LEU A 47 7.64 1.69 -6.80
CA LEU A 47 8.69 0.68 -6.73
C LEU A 47 8.27 -0.65 -7.35
N PHE A 48 6.99 -1.00 -7.20
CA PHE A 48 6.41 -2.24 -7.68
C PHE A 48 5.22 -1.93 -8.59
N PRO A 49 5.48 -1.59 -9.87
CA PRO A 49 4.40 -1.36 -10.83
C PRO A 49 3.56 -2.64 -10.96
N GLN A 50 2.28 -2.53 -10.61
CA GLN A 50 1.33 -3.65 -10.63
C GLN A 50 0.94 -4.08 -12.03
N VAL A 51 1.30 -3.33 -13.07
CA VAL A 51 0.97 -3.67 -14.47
C VAL A 51 2.23 -4.05 -15.23
N SER A 52 2.14 -5.09 -16.04
CA SER A 52 3.21 -5.51 -16.94
C SER A 52 2.70 -6.06 -18.25
N GLN A 53 3.60 -6.12 -19.22
CA GLN A 53 3.32 -6.63 -20.55
C GLN A 53 4.02 -7.97 -20.75
N ILE A 54 3.36 -8.86 -21.49
CA ILE A 54 3.91 -10.15 -21.91
C ILE A 54 3.54 -10.41 -23.37
N ASP A 55 4.47 -10.98 -24.13
CA ASP A 55 4.23 -11.38 -25.50
C ASP A 55 3.34 -12.62 -25.56
N VAL A 56 2.44 -12.65 -26.55
CA VAL A 56 1.47 -13.74 -26.69
C VAL A 56 2.12 -15.09 -26.98
N ASN A 57 3.34 -15.10 -27.55
CA ASN A 57 4.11 -16.33 -27.75
C ASN A 57 4.55 -17.02 -26.45
N LEU A 58 4.53 -16.29 -25.32
CA LEU A 58 4.89 -16.79 -23.99
C LEU A 58 3.64 -17.14 -23.15
N LEU A 59 2.44 -16.89 -23.68
CA LEU A 59 1.17 -17.20 -23.00
C LEU A 59 0.81 -18.68 -23.17
N GLU A 60 -0.05 -19.15 -22.27
CA GLU A 60 -0.71 -20.44 -22.41
C GLU A 60 -1.53 -20.48 -23.71
N PRO A 61 -1.54 -21.62 -24.43
CA PRO A 61 -2.10 -21.71 -25.78
C PRO A 61 -3.60 -21.39 -25.83
N GLU A 62 -4.32 -21.65 -24.76
CA GLU A 62 -5.75 -21.32 -24.60
C GLU A 62 -6.01 -19.80 -24.53
N ILE A 63 -5.12 -19.03 -23.90
CA ILE A 63 -5.23 -17.57 -23.78
C ILE A 63 -4.70 -16.90 -25.04
N ALA A 64 -3.62 -17.45 -25.61
CA ALA A 64 -3.05 -16.99 -26.87
C ALA A 64 -4.05 -17.14 -28.03
N ALA A 65 -4.81 -18.25 -28.09
CA ALA A 65 -5.85 -18.45 -29.10
C ALA A 65 -7.04 -17.49 -28.96
N ALA A 66 -7.23 -16.90 -27.77
CA ALA A 66 -8.32 -15.96 -27.50
C ALA A 66 -7.97 -14.50 -27.82
N THR A 67 -6.74 -14.21 -28.28
CA THR A 67 -6.23 -12.84 -28.47
C THR A 67 -5.45 -12.70 -29.77
N ASP A 68 -5.80 -11.71 -30.61
CA ASP A 68 -5.10 -11.42 -31.88
C ASP A 68 -3.91 -10.44 -31.72
N CYS A 69 -3.70 -9.89 -30.53
CA CYS A 69 -2.63 -8.92 -30.25
C CYS A 69 -1.26 -9.58 -30.10
N LYS A 70 -0.18 -8.85 -30.42
CA LYS A 70 1.19 -9.34 -30.21
C LYS A 70 1.59 -9.39 -28.73
N THR A 71 1.10 -8.44 -27.93
CA THR A 71 1.48 -8.25 -26.53
C THR A 71 0.23 -7.92 -25.72
N VAL A 72 0.11 -8.50 -24.53
CA VAL A 72 -1.02 -8.27 -23.62
C VAL A 72 -0.55 -7.62 -22.32
N THR A 73 -1.40 -6.79 -21.73
CA THR A 73 -1.13 -6.15 -20.43
C THR A 73 -1.88 -6.91 -19.34
N TYR A 74 -1.21 -7.25 -18.25
CA TYR A 74 -1.80 -7.93 -17.11
C TYR A 74 -1.38 -7.27 -15.79
N ASN A 75 -2.17 -7.52 -14.75
CA ASN A 75 -1.82 -7.09 -13.40
C ASN A 75 -0.97 -8.19 -12.74
N LYS A 76 0.21 -7.84 -12.21
CA LYS A 76 1.12 -8.76 -11.51
C LYS A 76 0.56 -9.27 -10.17
N GLY A 77 -0.55 -8.72 -9.70
CA GLY A 77 -1.10 -8.98 -8.38
C GLY A 77 -0.54 -8.03 -7.32
N LEU A 78 -1.18 -8.05 -6.15
CA LEU A 78 -0.75 -7.38 -4.92
C LEU A 78 -0.39 -8.45 -3.89
#